data_AF-A0A2S6R0R8-F1
#
_entry.id   AF-A0A2S6R0R8-F1
#
_cell.length_a   1.000
_cell.length_b   1.000
_cell.length_c   1.000
_cell.angle_alpha   90.00
_cell.angle_beta   90.00
_cell.angle_gamma   90.00
#
_symmetry.space_group_name_H-M   'P 1'
#
loop_
_entity.id
_entity.type
_entity.pdbx_description
1 polymer ?
#
loop_
_entity_poly.entity_id
_entity_poly.type
_entity_poly.pdbx_seq_one_letter_code
_entity_poly.pdbx_strand_id
1 'polypeptide(L)' 'MIDHVSVAVRDLTRSGAFYDAILQPLGFQRLAEHEHRIGYGAKYPEFWINHRPDMAAA' A
#
# COMPACT_ATOMS: atom_id res chain seq x y z
N MET A 1 -2.57 -20.07 4.43
CA MET A 1 -2.95 -18.80 5.09
C MET A 1 -2.06 -17.72 4.51
N ILE A 2 -2.62 -16.59 4.07
CA ILE A 2 -1.84 -15.48 3.50
C ILE A 2 -1.43 -14.58 4.66
N ASP A 3 -0.13 -14.29 4.78
CA ASP A 3 0.41 -13.40 5.81
C ASP A 3 0.29 -11.92 5.40
N HIS A 4 0.63 -11.61 4.14
CA HIS A 4 0.52 -10.29 3.56
C HIS A 4 0.44 -10.35 2.03
N VAL A 5 0.04 -9.24 1.41
CA VAL A 5 0.05 -9.03 -0.04
C VAL A 5 0.82 -7.77 -0.39
N SER A 6 1.55 -7.79 -1.51
CA SER A 6 2.29 -6.63 -2.04
C SER A 6 1.83 -6.29 -3.44
N VAL A 7 1.55 -5.01 -3.70
CA VAL A 7 1.17 -4.46 -5.00
C VAL A 7 2.23 -3.47 -5.46
N ALA A 8 2.65 -3.57 -6.72
CA ALA A 8 3.55 -2.61 -7.34
C ALA A 8 2.78 -1.38 -7.80
N VAL A 9 3.29 -0.17 -7.51
CA VAL A 9 2.70 1.10 -7.93
C VAL A 9 3.75 2.01 -8.54
N ARG A 10 3.40 2.79 -9.56
CA ARG A 10 4.32 3.73 -10.21
C ARG A 10 4.54 5.03 -9.44
N ASP A 11 3.59 5.43 -8.61
CA ASP A 11 3.63 6.67 -7.85
C ASP A 11 3.12 6.39 -6.44
N LEU A 12 4.05 6.42 -5.48
CA LEU A 12 3.75 6.05 -4.10
C LEU A 12 2.83 7.07 -3.42
N THR A 13 2.95 8.35 -3.73
CA THR A 13 2.13 9.41 -3.14
C THR A 13 0.70 9.32 -3.64
N ARG A 14 0.51 9.22 -4.97
CA ARG A 14 -0.81 9.11 -5.58
C ARG A 14 -1.51 7.82 -5.17
N SER A 15 -0.80 6.69 -5.21
CA SER A 15 -1.36 5.42 -4.77
C SER A 15 -1.62 5.41 -3.26
N GLY A 16 -0.76 6.05 -2.47
CA GLY A 16 -0.96 6.20 -1.04
C GLY A 16 -2.30 6.86 -0.72
N ALA A 17 -2.58 8.02 -1.31
CA ALA A 17 -3.84 8.73 -1.10
C ALA A 17 -5.07 7.91 -1.53
N PHE A 18 -4.94 7.13 -2.62
CA PHE A 18 -6.00 6.22 -3.05
C PHE A 18 -6.24 5.10 -2.03
N TYR A 19 -5.17 4.42 -1.59
CA TYR A 19 -5.30 3.31 -0.66
C TYR A 19 -5.76 3.77 0.73
N ASP A 20 -5.38 4.96 1.20
CA ASP A 20 -5.94 5.55 2.41
C ASP A 20 -7.48 5.62 2.33
N ALA A 21 -7.99 6.20 1.24
CA ALA A 21 -9.42 6.45 1.08
C ALA A 21 -10.25 5.17 1.04
N ILE A 22 -9.73 4.08 0.46
CA ILE A 22 -10.47 2.81 0.34
C ILE A 22 -10.26 1.87 1.52
N LEU A 23 -9.10 1.93 2.19
CA LEU A 23 -8.76 1.01 3.28
C LEU A 23 -9.24 1.53 4.64
N GLN A 24 -9.29 2.85 4.83
CA GLN A 24 -9.79 3.44 6.08
C GLN A 24 -11.22 2.99 6.44
N PRO A 25 -12.21 2.96 5.52
CA PRO A 25 -13.55 2.44 5.82
C PRO A 25 -13.58 0.95 6.18
N LEU A 26 -12.55 0.20 5.79
CA LEU A 26 -12.39 -1.23 6.12
C LEU A 26 -11.66 -1.46 7.46
N GLY A 27 -11.32 -0.38 8.18
CA GLY A 27 -10.58 -0.45 9.45
C GLY A 27 -9.07 -0.57 9.28
N PHE A 28 -8.56 -0.42 8.06
CA PHE A 28 -7.14 -0.47 7.75
C PHE A 28 -6.56 0.94 7.69
N GLN A 29 -5.35 1.11 8.21
CA GLN A 29 -4.67 2.40 8.30
C GLN A 29 -3.20 2.24 7.92
N ARG A 30 -2.51 3.33 7.59
CA ARG A 30 -1.06 3.29 7.36
C ARG A 30 -0.35 2.96 8.67
N LEU A 31 0.27 1.80 8.73
CA LEU A 31 1.02 1.33 9.88
C LEU A 31 2.53 1.41 9.66
N ALA A 32 2.98 1.44 8.40
CA ALA A 32 4.38 1.59 8.04
C ALA A 32 4.52 2.50 6.81
N GLU A 33 5.45 3.45 6.87
CA GLU A 33 5.79 4.31 5.74
C GLU A 33 7.32 4.36 5.60
N HIS A 34 7.79 4.03 4.41
CA HIS A 34 9.20 4.04 4.04
C HIS A 34 9.35 4.73 2.67
N GLU A 35 10.57 5.14 2.33
CA GLU A 35 10.89 5.87 1.10
C GLU A 35 10.34 5.20 -0.18
N HIS A 36 10.24 3.88 -0.22
CA HIS A 36 9.82 3.13 -1.40
C HIS A 36 8.61 2.22 -1.17
N ARG A 37 7.93 2.30 -0.01
CA ARG A 37 6.75 1.46 0.27
C ARG A 37 5.89 2.00 1.39
N ILE A 38 4.60 1.68 1.33
CA ILE A 38 3.62 1.96 2.39
C ILE A 38 2.94 0.65 2.77
N GLY A 39 2.81 0.39 4.07
CA GLY A 39 2.17 -0.78 4.65
C GLY A 39 0.90 -0.39 5.41
N TYR A 40 -0.19 -1.09 5.10
CA TYR A 40 -1.53 -0.89 5.65
C TYR A 40 -1.97 -2.12 6.44
N GLY A 41 -2.74 -1.90 7.50
CA GLY A 41 -3.37 -2.98 8.25
C GLY A 41 -4.21 -2.47 9.42
N ALA A 42 -4.81 -3.41 10.15
CA ALA A 42 -5.56 -3.10 11.37
C ALA A 42 -4.70 -3.20 12.64
N LYS A 43 -3.78 -4.18 12.70
CA LYS A 43 -2.88 -4.41 13.84
C LYS A 43 -1.41 -4.48 13.46
N TYR A 44 -1.13 -5.05 12.28
CA TYR A 44 0.18 -5.12 11.67
C TYR A 44 0.04 -4.94 10.16
N PRO A 45 1.11 -4.61 9.42
CA PRO A 45 1.00 -4.36 7.99
C PRO A 45 0.71 -5.64 7.19
N GLU A 46 -0.51 -5.77 6.69
CA GLU A 46 -1.01 -6.91 5.91
C GLU A 46 -1.03 -6.62 4.40
N PHE A 47 -1.16 -5.35 4.02
CA PHE A 47 -1.22 -4.91 2.63
C PHE A 47 -0.14 -3.88 2.34
N TRP A 48 0.68 -4.13 1.34
CA TRP A 48 1.82 -3.28 0.99
C TRP A 48 1.69 -2.74 -0.42
N ILE A 49 2.05 -1.47 -0.60
CA ILE A 49 2.34 -0.90 -1.91
C ILE A 49 3.82 -0.59 -2.01
N ASN A 50 4.44 -0.94 -3.13
CA ASN A 50 5.87 -0.76 -3.37
C ASN A 50 6.08 0.10 -4.62
N HIS A 51 6.96 1.09 -4.50
CA HIS A 51 7.29 2.00 -5.60
C HIS A 51 8.09 1.26 -6.68
N ARG A 52 7.52 1.20 -7.89
CA ARG A 52 8.06 0.56 -9.10
C ARG A 52 7.77 1.49 -10.30
N PRO A 53 8.56 2.56 -10.49
CA PRO A 53 8.27 3.59 -11.50
C PRO A 53 8.30 3.05 -12.93
N ASP A 54 9.12 2.04 -13.21
CA ASP A 54 9.33 1.49 -14.57
C ASP A 54 8.30 0.44 -14.99
N MET A 55 7.25 0.21 -14.19
CA MET A 55 6.17 -0.73 -14.53
C MET A 55 5.38 -0.23 -15.75
N ALA A 56 5.32 -1.04 -16.80
CA ALA A 56 4.48 -0.77 -17.97
C ALA A 56 3.02 -0.48 -17.56
N ALA A 57 2.36 0.42 -18.28
CA ALA A 57 0.91 0.53 -18.18
C ALA A 57 0.30 -0.78 -18.70
N ALA A 58 -0.64 -1.34 -17.93
CA ALA A 58 -1.47 -2.45 -18.37
C ALA A 58 -2.45 -1.98 -19.45
#